data_AF-A0A7J0BTN7-F1
#
_entry.id   AF-A0A7J0BTN7-F1
#
_cell.length_a   1.000
_cell.length_b   1.000
_cell.length_c   1.000
_cell.angle_alpha   90.00
_cell.angle_beta   90.00
_cell.angle_gamma   90.00
#
_symmetry.space_group_name_H-M   'P 1'
#
loop_
_entity.id
_entity.type
_entity.pdbx_description
1 polymer ?
#
loop_
_entity_poly.entity_id
_entity_poly.type
_entity_poly.pdbx_seq_one_letter_code
_entity_poly.pdbx_strand_id
1 'polypeptide(L)'
;MIDKTTLIATVLQRAERLEAGHCLDIRTYKRNRSVAIVRRGEDAFRVIEAGFDSGQWEDVSSERLKRLLKTLLKKEFPRSHKVRLYTLPSYEDANVNRMAHGAGRFGGQEE
;
A
#
# COMPACT_ATOMS: atom_id res chain seq x y z
N MET A 1 -2.79 1.84 -15.22
CA MET A 1 -3.53 0.65 -14.74
C MET A 1 -2.59 -0.53 -14.91
N ILE A 2 -2.29 -1.26 -13.84
CA ILE A 2 -1.29 -2.34 -13.86
C ILE A 2 -2.00 -3.69 -13.69
N ASP A 3 -1.57 -4.68 -14.45
CA ASP A 3 -2.10 -6.05 -14.41
C ASP A 3 -1.59 -6.82 -13.19
N LYS A 4 -2.39 -7.73 -12.63
CA LYS A 4 -2.02 -8.46 -11.41
C LYS A 4 -0.68 -9.20 -11.49
N THR A 5 -0.35 -9.71 -12.68
CA THR A 5 0.88 -10.48 -12.94
C THR A 5 2.11 -9.58 -12.98
N THR A 6 1.99 -8.37 -13.53
CA THR A 6 3.07 -7.39 -13.61
C THR A 6 3.12 -6.45 -12.40
N LEU A 7 2.03 -6.39 -11.63
CA LEU A 7 1.92 -5.60 -10.40
C LEU A 7 2.96 -6.00 -9.37
N ILE A 8 3.11 -7.30 -9.10
CA ILE A 8 4.06 -7.77 -8.07
C ILE A 8 5.48 -7.32 -8.42
N ALA A 9 5.89 -7.53 -9.67
CA ALA A 9 7.20 -7.12 -10.15
C ALA A 9 7.36 -5.60 -10.09
N THR A 10 6.32 -4.84 -10.48
CA THR A 10 6.36 -3.37 -10.46
C THR A 10 6.44 -2.82 -9.03
N VAL A 11 5.67 -3.39 -8.10
CA VAL A 11 5.67 -3.02 -6.68
C VAL A 11 7.02 -3.30 -6.07
N LEU A 12 7.60 -4.48 -6.33
CA LEU A 12 8.95 -4.81 -5.85
C LEU A 12 9.99 -3.84 -6.40
N GLN A 13 9.99 -3.60 -7.72
CA GLN A 13 10.92 -2.64 -8.33
C GLN A 13 10.78 -1.24 -7.73
N ARG A 14 9.54 -0.79 -7.46
CA ARG A 14 9.28 0.50 -6.83
C ARG A 14 9.73 0.49 -5.37
N ALA A 15 9.44 -0.57 -4.62
CA ALA A 15 9.81 -0.75 -3.21
C ALA A 15 11.33 -0.77 -3.00
N GLU A 16 12.07 -1.44 -3.89
CA GLU A 16 13.53 -1.46 -3.84
C GLU A 16 14.13 -0.10 -4.20
N ARG A 17 13.49 0.66 -5.10
CA ARG A 17 13.89 2.02 -5.50
C ARG A 17 13.42 3.11 -4.54
N LEU A 18 12.56 2.80 -3.58
CA LEU A 18 12.06 3.76 -2.60
C LEU A 18 13.15 4.08 -1.59
N GLU A 19 13.32 5.35 -1.26
CA GLU A 19 14.12 5.75 -0.10
C GLU A 19 13.42 5.38 1.22
N ALA A 20 14.21 5.26 2.29
CA ALA A 20 13.68 5.01 3.62
C ALA A 20 12.75 6.16 4.03
N GLY A 21 11.53 5.84 4.48
CA GLY A 21 10.49 6.81 4.81
C GLY A 21 9.37 6.89 3.78
N HIS A 22 9.65 6.61 2.51
CA HIS A 22 8.62 6.61 1.49
C HIS A 22 7.75 5.34 1.55
N CYS A 23 6.57 5.44 0.95
CA CYS A 23 5.62 4.36 0.86
C CYS A 23 4.99 4.19 -0.52
N LEU A 24 4.48 2.99 -0.75
CA LEU A 24 3.74 2.58 -1.92
C LEU A 24 2.32 2.29 -1.49
N ASP A 25 1.37 2.97 -2.10
CA ASP A 25 -0.05 2.71 -1.90
C ASP A 25 -0.65 2.08 -3.15
N ILE A 26 -1.17 0.88 -3.00
CA ILE A 26 -1.76 0.08 -4.07
C ILE A 26 -3.26 0.08 -3.83
N ARG A 27 -4.02 0.68 -4.75
CA ARG A 27 -5.48 0.72 -4.67
C ARG A 27 -6.12 -0.06 -5.77
N THR A 28 -7.23 -0.70 -5.43
CA THR A 28 -8.01 -1.42 -6.41
C THR A 28 -9.06 -0.53 -7.04
N TYR A 29 -9.54 -0.96 -8.21
CA TYR A 29 -10.47 -0.17 -9.02
C TYR A 29 -11.74 0.23 -8.25
N LYS A 30 -12.24 -0.65 -7.37
CA LYS A 30 -13.43 -0.38 -6.54
C LYS A 30 -13.17 0.50 -5.32
N ARG A 31 -11.94 0.98 -5.08
CA ARG A 31 -11.51 1.82 -3.94
C ARG A 31 -11.81 1.27 -2.53
N ASN A 32 -12.48 0.13 -2.40
CA ASN A 32 -12.79 -0.50 -1.12
C ASN A 32 -11.64 -1.37 -0.57
N ARG A 33 -10.54 -1.52 -1.32
CA ARG A 33 -9.38 -2.32 -0.91
C ARG A 33 -8.08 -1.63 -1.35
N SER A 34 -7.16 -1.50 -0.40
CA SER A 34 -5.87 -0.84 -0.54
C SER A 34 -4.79 -1.58 0.23
N VAL A 35 -3.58 -1.59 -0.30
CA VAL A 35 -2.38 -2.17 0.35
C VAL A 35 -1.29 -1.11 0.35
N ALA A 36 -0.86 -0.70 1.53
CA ALA A 36 0.24 0.23 1.73
C ALA A 36 1.51 -0.52 2.13
N ILE A 37 2.64 -0.14 1.53
CA ILE A 37 3.96 -0.70 1.82
C ILE A 37 4.87 0.45 2.18
N VAL A 38 5.40 0.49 3.38
CA VAL A 38 6.26 1.56 3.89
C VAL A 38 7.67 1.01 4.05
N ARG A 39 8.66 1.70 3.49
CA ARG A 39 10.06 1.34 3.73
C ARG A 39 10.50 1.93 5.06
N ARG A 40 10.79 1.07 6.05
CA ARG A 40 11.29 1.47 7.38
C ARG A 40 12.81 1.45 7.48
N GLY A 41 13.47 0.60 6.68
CA GLY A 41 14.93 0.48 6.64
C GLY A 41 15.44 -0.17 5.36
N GLU A 42 16.67 -0.67 5.38
CA GLU A 42 17.29 -1.32 4.22
C GLU A 42 16.59 -2.64 3.85
N ASP A 43 16.30 -3.50 4.85
CA ASP A 43 15.53 -4.75 4.68
C ASP A 43 14.25 -4.80 5.54
N ALA A 44 13.91 -3.71 6.23
CA ALA A 44 12.70 -3.61 7.02
C ALA A 44 11.60 -2.90 6.23
N PHE A 45 10.57 -3.65 5.81
CA PHE A 45 9.37 -3.09 5.20
C PHE A 45 8.17 -3.31 6.11
N ARG A 46 7.24 -2.36 6.10
CA ARG A 46 5.95 -2.49 6.76
C ARG A 46 4.87 -2.62 5.71
N VAL A 47 4.06 -3.66 5.79
CA VAL A 47 2.96 -3.91 4.86
C VAL A 47 1.66 -3.82 5.61
N ILE A 48 0.76 -2.99 5.13
CA ILE A 48 -0.55 -2.76 5.73
C ILE A 48 -1.57 -3.01 4.64
N GLU A 49 -2.39 -4.04 4.79
CA GLU A 49 -3.56 -4.24 3.96
C GLU A 49 -4.81 -3.68 4.65
N ALA A 50 -5.63 -3.00 3.87
CA ALA A 50 -6.91 -2.48 4.27
C ALA A 50 -7.90 -2.85 3.16
N GLY A 51 -8.47 -4.06 3.26
CA GLY A 51 -9.36 -4.59 2.23
C GLY A 51 -10.40 -5.56 2.76
N PHE A 52 -10.34 -6.82 2.32
CA PHE A 52 -11.25 -7.84 2.85
C PHE A 52 -10.89 -8.24 4.29
N ASP A 53 -9.59 -8.28 4.57
CA ASP A 53 -9.03 -8.39 5.91
C ASP A 53 -8.23 -7.10 6.19
N SER A 54 -7.93 -6.82 7.46
CA SER A 54 -7.10 -5.69 7.85
C SER A 54 -5.92 -6.23 8.63
N GLY A 55 -4.82 -6.43 7.90
CA GLY A 55 -3.59 -7.01 8.42
C GLY A 55 -2.46 -5.99 8.35
N GLN A 56 -1.66 -5.95 9.40
CA GLN A 56 -0.40 -5.22 9.41
C GLN A 56 0.74 -6.18 9.70
N TRP A 57 1.78 -6.11 8.87
CA TRP A 57 3.02 -6.82 9.07
C TRP A 57 4.14 -5.82 9.17
N GLU A 58 4.90 -5.92 10.25
CA GLU A 58 6.10 -5.14 10.50
C GLU A 58 7.32 -6.05 10.28
N ASP A 59 8.46 -5.46 9.96
CA ASP A 59 9.71 -6.18 9.73
C ASP A 59 9.62 -7.24 8.60
N VAL A 60 8.98 -6.87 7.50
CA VAL A 60 8.82 -7.73 6.33
C VAL A 60 10.01 -7.54 5.40
N SER A 61 10.85 -8.55 5.21
CA SER A 61 11.89 -8.53 4.18
C SER A 61 11.30 -8.55 2.75
N SER A 62 12.09 -8.12 1.77
CA SER A 62 11.70 -8.11 0.34
C SER A 62 11.16 -9.45 -0.18
N GLU A 63 11.74 -10.57 0.25
CA GLU A 63 11.28 -11.92 -0.11
C GLU A 63 9.91 -12.27 0.49
N ARG A 64 9.70 -11.91 1.77
CA ARG A 64 8.43 -12.09 2.47
C ARG A 64 7.34 -11.21 1.85
N LEU A 65 7.68 -9.98 1.49
CA LEU A 65 6.79 -9.03 0.81
C LEU A 65 6.26 -9.64 -0.50
N LYS A 66 7.14 -10.21 -1.32
CA LYS A 66 6.75 -10.88 -2.58
C LYS A 66 5.79 -12.04 -2.35
N ARG A 67 6.04 -12.86 -1.32
CA ARG A 67 5.17 -13.99 -0.96
C ARG A 67 3.80 -13.51 -0.44
N LEU A 68 3.79 -12.53 0.46
CA LEU A 68 2.58 -11.91 0.99
C LEU A 68 1.74 -11.34 -0.14
N LEU A 69 2.31 -10.45 -0.98
CA LEU A 69 1.61 -9.87 -2.12
C LEU A 69 0.98 -10.93 -3.03
N LYS A 70 1.68 -12.05 -3.29
CA LYS A 70 1.16 -13.13 -4.13
C LYS A 70 -0.05 -13.84 -3.49
N THR A 71 -0.01 -14.04 -2.18
CA THR A 71 -1.11 -14.64 -1.39
C THR A 71 -2.28 -13.67 -1.26
N LEU A 72 -2.01 -12.41 -0.95
CA LEU A 72 -3.01 -11.34 -0.87
C LEU A 72 -3.68 -11.11 -2.21
N LEU A 73 -2.94 -11.05 -3.31
CA LEU A 73 -3.51 -10.95 -4.65
C LEU A 73 -4.40 -12.14 -5.01
N LYS A 74 -4.05 -13.36 -4.58
CA LYS A 74 -4.93 -14.52 -4.77
C LYS A 74 -6.19 -14.47 -3.90
N LYS A 75 -6.06 -14.08 -2.63
CA LYS A 75 -7.13 -14.11 -1.63
C LYS A 75 -8.08 -12.91 -1.78
N GLU A 76 -7.54 -11.70 -1.89
CA GLU A 76 -8.30 -10.45 -2.04
C GLU A 76 -8.68 -10.13 -3.49
N PHE A 77 -7.92 -10.57 -4.50
CA PHE A 77 -8.18 -10.17 -5.90
C PHE A 77 -8.35 -11.37 -6.87
N PRO A 78 -9.21 -12.37 -6.55
CA PRO A 78 -9.40 -13.52 -7.43
C PRO A 78 -9.95 -13.12 -8.82
N ARG A 79 -10.75 -12.04 -8.91
CA ARG A 79 -11.40 -11.57 -10.15
C ARG A 79 -10.98 -10.18 -10.62
N SER A 80 -10.21 -9.42 -9.85
CA SER A 80 -9.78 -8.07 -10.24
C SER A 80 -8.40 -8.11 -10.88
N HIS A 81 -8.32 -7.78 -12.17
CA HIS A 81 -7.06 -7.82 -12.92
C HIS A 81 -6.30 -6.48 -12.92
N LYS A 82 -6.97 -5.35 -12.64
CA LYS A 82 -6.39 -4.00 -12.77
C LYS A 82 -6.36 -3.26 -11.44
N VAL A 83 -5.19 -2.76 -11.07
CA VAL A 83 -5.02 -1.89 -9.89
C VAL A 83 -4.29 -0.59 -10.24
N ARG A 84 -4.33 0.36 -9.32
CA ARG A 84 -3.58 1.61 -9.34
C ARG A 84 -2.50 1.55 -8.28
N LEU A 85 -1.36 2.15 -8.61
CA LEU A 85 -0.19 2.19 -7.76
C LEU A 85 0.20 3.66 -7.63
N TYR A 86 0.33 4.10 -6.40
CA TYR A 86 0.70 5.44 -5.99
C TYR A 86 1.99 5.33 -5.20
N THR A 87 2.94 6.20 -5.51
CA THR A 87 4.16 6.33 -4.74
C THR A 87 4.04 7.60 -3.94
N LEU A 88 4.13 7.46 -2.62
CA LEU A 88 3.85 8.53 -1.68
C LEU A 88 5.06 8.72 -0.76
N PRO A 89 5.39 9.96 -0.39
CA PRO A 89 6.58 10.24 0.42
C PRO A 89 6.41 9.84 1.89
N SER A 90 5.17 9.63 2.37
CA SER A 90 4.89 9.23 3.76
C SER A 90 3.62 8.39 3.86
N TYR A 91 3.57 7.47 4.83
CA TYR A 91 2.39 6.64 5.12
C TYR A 91 1.15 7.46 5.50
N GLU A 92 1.34 8.64 6.09
CA GLU A 92 0.23 9.55 6.41
C GLU A 92 -0.55 9.97 5.15
N ASP A 93 0.15 10.10 4.02
CA ASP A 93 -0.43 10.39 2.71
C ASP A 93 -1.11 9.15 2.09
N ALA A 94 -0.59 7.95 2.38
CA ALA A 94 -1.25 6.69 1.98
C ALA A 94 -2.60 6.52 2.70
N ASN A 95 -2.73 7.06 3.91
CA ASN A 95 -3.93 6.98 4.74
C ASN A 95 -5.01 8.03 4.39
N VAL A 96 -5.15 8.45 3.13
CA VAL A 96 -6.25 9.33 2.71
C VAL A 96 -7.64 8.67 2.75
N ASN A 97 -7.78 7.44 3.28
CA ASN A 97 -9.11 6.93 3.64
C ASN A 97 -9.66 7.54 4.94
N ARG A 98 -8.91 8.42 5.61
CA ARG A 98 -9.42 9.18 6.77
C ARG A 98 -10.35 10.35 6.43
N MET A 99 -10.62 10.67 5.15
CA MET A 99 -11.36 11.90 4.82
C MET A 99 -12.50 11.79 3.79
N ALA A 100 -12.87 10.60 3.30
CA ALA A 100 -13.96 10.53 2.31
C ALA A 100 -15.37 10.30 2.87
N HIS A 101 -15.54 9.91 4.14
CA HIS A 101 -16.86 9.84 4.77
C HIS A 101 -16.81 10.26 6.25
N GLY A 102 -16.88 11.56 6.48
CA GLY A 102 -17.45 12.17 7.69
C GLY A 102 -16.61 12.13 8.98
N ALA A 103 -15.83 13.18 9.24
CA ALA A 103 -15.77 13.90 10.54
C ALA A 103 -14.71 15.02 10.53
N GLY A 104 -15.11 16.23 10.94
CA GLY A 104 -14.29 17.29 11.57
C GLY A 104 -13.11 17.82 10.75
N ARG A 105 -13.19 18.98 10.09
CA ARG A 105 -13.20 20.34 10.68
C ARG A 105 -12.01 20.59 11.64
N PHE A 106 -11.21 21.59 11.27
CA PHE A 106 -10.20 22.34 12.04
C PHE A 106 -8.78 21.77 12.11
N GLY A 107 -7.99 22.09 11.08
CA GLY A 107 -6.61 22.53 11.26
C GLY A 107 -6.57 24.04 11.06
N GLY A 108 -6.76 24.80 12.13
CA GLY A 108 -6.38 26.22 12.12
C GLY A 108 -4.86 26.30 12.06
N GLN A 109 -4.35 26.86 10.96
CA GLN A 109 -3.33 27.89 11.08
C GLN A 109 -3.99 29.02 11.89
N GLU A 110 -3.31 29.68 12.82
CA GLU A 110 -2.37 30.75 12.52
C GLU A 110 -1.45 30.99 13.74
N GLU A 111 -0.35 31.68 13.45
CA GLU A 111 0.77 32.09 14.31
C GLU A 111 0.38 32.99 15.50
#